data_AF-A0A4Y6RQV8-F1
#
_entry.id   AF-A0A4Y6RQV8-F1
#
_cell.length_a   1.000
_cell.length_b   1.000
_cell.length_c   1.000
_cell.angle_alpha   90.00
_cell.angle_beta   90.00
_cell.angle_gamma   90.00
#
_symmetry.space_group_name_H-M   'P 1'
#
loop_
_entity.id
_entity.type
_entity.pdbx_description
1 polymer ?
#
loop_
_entity_poly.entity_id
_entity_poly.type
_entity_poly.pdbx_seq_one_letter_code
_entity_poly.pdbx_strand_id
1 'polypeptide(L)'
;MKRFLLPFFCLTVCISGMGTANAAQQLISAANGSCLANPKGSMEPATRLVVVPCNGNPNQLWEFYPDGRIVNAKSGLCLSVPAKKLNQRAGVYQADCNNKKHRLWQPEYVGDAVVKVRSGGGLCLDIQNKGKKARSKAVQATCAESASQVWQVANAPASKTAASAPPAAFDPEDPVKEIISIAESNFSVPFPGVMLDYFAEGRLERIYSKDLIGFYKRAIKTEAAQQMGGRAPDFDIFTGTQDACPLENISLSTEKPFESSWDISVTYQYQACWGNPALSKTDFIIIEEGGQPVIDDIFTYDEAEAISSLKVALDQYVLGR
;
A
#
# COMPACT_ATOMS: atom_id res chain seq x y z
N MET A 1 59.07 -56.66 7.98
CA MET A 1 58.70 -55.28 8.36
C MET A 1 57.26 -55.04 7.94
N LYS A 2 56.37 -54.78 8.90
CA LYS A 2 54.93 -54.55 8.68
C LYS A 2 54.70 -53.16 8.07
N ARG A 3 53.89 -53.04 7.02
CA ARG A 3 53.18 -51.79 6.68
C ARG A 3 51.73 -52.11 6.32
N PHE A 4 50.86 -51.76 7.27
CA PHE A 4 49.41 -51.66 7.13
C PHE A 4 49.09 -50.44 6.27
N LEU A 5 48.25 -50.60 5.25
CA LEU A 5 47.58 -49.50 4.54
C LEU A 5 46.11 -49.50 4.98
N LEU A 6 45.70 -48.47 5.72
CA LEU A 6 44.32 -48.19 6.12
C LEU A 6 43.52 -47.64 4.92
N PRO A 7 42.21 -47.94 4.82
CA PRO A 7 41.36 -47.34 3.81
C PRO A 7 40.97 -45.92 4.21
N PHE A 8 41.10 -44.99 3.27
CA PHE A 8 40.61 -43.62 3.38
C PHE A 8 39.07 -43.65 3.51
N PHE A 9 38.55 -43.33 4.70
CA PHE A 9 37.15 -43.00 4.89
C PHE A 9 36.87 -41.67 4.19
N CYS A 10 36.12 -41.72 3.09
CA CYS A 10 35.54 -40.51 2.48
C CYS A 10 34.42 -40.03 3.41
N LEU A 11 34.74 -39.07 4.27
CA LEU A 11 33.74 -38.38 5.10
C LEU A 11 32.94 -37.46 4.18
N THR A 12 31.79 -37.94 3.69
CA THR A 12 30.83 -37.10 2.99
C THR A 12 30.33 -36.04 3.97
N VAL A 13 30.86 -34.82 3.86
CA VAL A 13 30.29 -33.64 4.51
C VAL A 13 28.92 -33.41 3.87
N CYS A 14 27.84 -33.71 4.60
CA CYS A 14 26.52 -33.18 4.29
C CYS A 14 26.57 -31.66 4.51
N ILE A 15 26.90 -30.90 3.47
CA ILE A 15 26.60 -29.47 3.43
C ILE A 15 25.08 -29.39 3.30
N SER A 16 24.39 -29.27 4.44
CA SER A 16 23.02 -28.78 4.46
C SER A 16 23.06 -27.36 3.93
N GLY A 17 22.90 -27.20 2.62
CA GLY A 17 22.77 -25.92 1.97
C GLY A 17 21.50 -25.24 2.47
N MET A 18 21.62 -24.45 3.54
CA MET A 18 20.75 -23.29 3.72
C MET A 18 21.05 -22.38 2.52
N GLY A 19 20.25 -22.49 1.47
CA GLY A 19 20.39 -21.64 0.29
C GLY A 19 20.47 -20.18 0.72
N THR A 20 21.43 -19.44 0.17
CA THR A 20 21.60 -18.02 0.45
C THR A 20 20.32 -17.28 0.06
N ALA A 21 19.80 -16.45 0.97
CA ALA A 21 18.68 -15.58 0.69
C ALA A 21 19.03 -14.61 -0.45
N ASN A 22 18.04 -14.25 -1.26
CA ASN A 22 18.16 -13.06 -2.11
C ASN A 22 18.16 -11.79 -1.22
N ALA A 23 18.66 -10.68 -1.76
CA ALA A 23 18.61 -9.39 -1.10
C ALA A 23 17.17 -9.06 -0.65
N ALA A 24 17.02 -8.40 0.50
CA ALA A 24 15.70 -8.06 1.03
C ALA A 24 14.99 -7.04 0.13
N GLN A 25 13.76 -7.35 -0.27
CA GLN A 25 12.99 -6.62 -1.26
C GLN A 25 11.62 -6.21 -0.72
N GLN A 26 11.05 -5.13 -1.24
CA GLN A 26 9.67 -4.76 -1.03
C GLN A 26 8.76 -5.53 -1.99
N LEU A 27 7.60 -5.95 -1.49
CA LEU A 27 6.48 -6.43 -2.28
C LEU A 27 5.46 -5.29 -2.38
N ILE A 28 5.49 -4.56 -3.49
CA ILE A 28 4.66 -3.39 -3.75
C ILE A 28 3.40 -3.84 -4.49
N SER A 29 2.24 -3.60 -3.89
CA SER A 29 0.93 -3.94 -4.45
C SER A 29 0.66 -3.19 -5.74
N ALA A 30 0.34 -3.90 -6.83
CA ALA A 30 -0.18 -3.27 -8.04
C ALA A 30 -1.59 -2.70 -7.84
N ALA A 31 -2.28 -3.06 -6.75
CA ALA A 31 -3.64 -2.59 -6.49
C ALA A 31 -3.74 -1.22 -5.83
N ASN A 32 -2.65 -0.65 -5.29
CA ASN A 32 -2.65 0.67 -4.63
C ASN A 32 -1.24 1.22 -4.33
N GLY A 33 -0.17 0.62 -4.85
CA GLY A 33 1.21 1.07 -4.59
C GLY A 33 1.70 0.85 -3.16
N SER A 34 0.91 0.26 -2.27
CA SER A 34 1.31 0.01 -0.88
C SER A 34 2.16 -1.25 -0.74
N CYS A 35 3.05 -1.26 0.24
CA CYS A 35 3.97 -2.37 0.52
C CYS A 35 3.37 -3.39 1.49
N LEU A 36 3.58 -4.68 1.23
CA LEU A 36 3.34 -5.73 2.23
C LEU A 36 4.22 -5.48 3.46
N ALA A 37 3.60 -5.40 4.62
CA ALA A 37 4.26 -5.05 5.86
C ALA A 37 3.91 -5.99 7.02
N ASN A 38 4.92 -6.26 7.83
CA ASN A 38 4.75 -6.66 9.22
C ASN A 38 4.40 -5.41 10.04
N PRO A 39 3.16 -5.29 10.55
CA PRO A 39 2.70 -4.06 11.16
C PRO A 39 3.48 -3.73 12.42
N LYS A 40 3.89 -2.48 12.53
CA LYS A 40 4.67 -1.92 13.66
C LYS A 40 5.98 -2.66 13.92
N GLY A 41 6.49 -3.40 12.93
CA GLY A 41 7.70 -4.20 13.06
C GLY A 41 7.60 -5.26 14.17
N SER A 42 6.40 -5.82 14.39
CA SER A 42 6.14 -6.82 15.43
C SER A 42 7.12 -8.00 15.38
N MET A 43 7.63 -8.41 16.54
CA MET A 43 8.44 -9.63 16.68
C MET A 43 7.56 -10.87 16.97
N GLU A 44 6.25 -10.69 17.10
CA GLU A 44 5.34 -11.73 17.56
C GLU A 44 4.84 -12.61 16.40
N PRO A 45 4.92 -13.95 16.53
CA PRO A 45 4.21 -14.87 15.65
C PRO A 45 2.70 -14.60 15.64
N ALA A 46 2.00 -15.09 14.61
CA ALA A 46 0.57 -14.88 14.39
C ALA A 46 0.15 -13.41 14.12
N THR A 47 1.10 -12.46 14.05
CA THR A 47 0.81 -11.08 13.64
C THR A 47 0.31 -11.03 12.20
N ARG A 48 -0.91 -10.51 12.01
CA ARG A 48 -1.56 -10.33 10.70
C ARG A 48 -0.77 -9.34 9.85
N LEU A 49 -0.44 -9.69 8.61
CA LEU A 49 0.20 -8.75 7.70
C LEU A 49 -0.83 -7.82 7.04
N VAL A 50 -0.37 -6.63 6.69
CA VAL A 50 -1.16 -5.55 6.07
C VAL A 50 -0.41 -4.98 4.88
N VAL A 51 -1.08 -4.15 4.09
CA VAL A 51 -0.42 -3.24 3.14
C VAL A 51 -0.50 -1.81 3.64
N VAL A 52 0.62 -1.09 3.61
CA VAL A 52 0.77 0.30 4.07
C VAL A 52 1.69 1.08 3.13
N PRO A 53 1.71 2.43 3.17
CA PRO A 53 2.67 3.22 2.40
C PRO A 53 4.09 2.69 2.52
N CYS A 54 4.78 2.63 1.39
CA CYS A 54 6.14 2.14 1.31
C CYS A 54 7.09 3.14 1.97
N ASN A 55 7.82 2.72 3.01
CA ASN A 55 8.81 3.54 3.70
C ASN A 55 10.22 2.95 3.68
N GLY A 56 10.39 1.74 3.13
CA GLY A 56 11.69 1.05 3.03
C GLY A 56 12.22 0.53 4.36
N ASN A 57 11.44 0.60 5.44
CA ASN A 57 11.84 0.06 6.74
C ASN A 57 11.92 -1.47 6.69
N PRO A 58 12.79 -2.11 7.51
CA PRO A 58 12.98 -3.55 7.51
C PRO A 58 11.70 -4.38 7.71
N ASN A 59 10.66 -3.82 8.32
CA ASN A 59 9.37 -4.51 8.50
C ASN A 59 8.56 -4.64 7.21
N GLN A 60 8.93 -3.90 6.15
CA GLN A 60 8.37 -4.00 4.80
C GLN A 60 9.32 -4.72 3.82
N LEU A 61 10.46 -5.21 4.32
CA LEU A 61 11.45 -5.92 3.51
C LEU A 61 11.32 -7.43 3.72
N TRP A 62 11.39 -8.16 2.62
CA TRP A 62 11.18 -9.59 2.56
C TRP A 62 12.34 -10.25 1.82
N GLU A 63 12.97 -11.21 2.49
CA GLU A 63 14.04 -12.05 1.95
C GLU A 63 13.43 -13.31 1.35
N PHE A 64 13.74 -13.58 0.08
CA PHE A 64 13.28 -14.77 -0.64
C PHE A 64 14.35 -15.85 -0.60
N TYR A 65 14.00 -17.02 -0.06
CA TYR A 65 14.89 -18.18 -0.01
C TYR A 65 14.53 -19.20 -1.10
N PRO A 66 15.52 -19.91 -1.67
CA PRO A 66 15.28 -20.93 -2.71
C PRO A 66 14.38 -22.09 -2.27
N ASP A 67 14.26 -22.34 -0.97
CA ASP A 67 13.39 -23.36 -0.39
C ASP A 67 11.91 -22.92 -0.26
N GLY A 68 11.58 -21.71 -0.74
CA GLY A 68 10.24 -21.14 -0.72
C GLY A 68 9.91 -20.39 0.57
N ARG A 69 10.86 -20.20 1.49
CA ARG A 69 10.62 -19.29 2.61
C ARG A 69 10.68 -17.84 2.12
N ILE A 70 9.72 -17.04 2.57
CA ILE A 70 9.74 -15.57 2.45
C ILE A 70 9.80 -15.01 3.86
N VAL A 71 10.93 -14.40 4.23
CA VAL A 71 11.26 -14.02 5.61
C VAL A 71 11.21 -12.50 5.76
N ASN A 72 10.55 -11.99 6.80
CA ASN A 72 10.56 -10.56 7.08
C ASN A 72 11.93 -10.14 7.64
N ALA A 73 12.56 -9.11 7.06
CA ALA A 73 13.90 -8.69 7.46
C ALA A 73 13.96 -8.07 8.86
N LYS A 74 12.84 -7.55 9.38
CA LYS A 74 12.76 -7.03 10.76
C LYS A 74 12.66 -8.13 11.80
N SER A 75 11.74 -9.07 11.62
CA SER A 75 11.40 -10.07 12.65
C SER A 75 12.12 -11.41 12.51
N GLY A 76 12.64 -11.72 11.32
CA GLY A 76 13.17 -13.05 11.01
C GLY A 76 12.09 -14.13 10.88
N LEU A 77 10.80 -13.75 10.91
CA LEU A 77 9.66 -14.66 10.80
C LEU A 77 9.20 -14.81 9.35
N CYS A 78 8.68 -15.99 9.04
CA CYS A 78 8.23 -16.38 7.70
C CYS A 78 6.78 -15.98 7.41
N LEU A 79 6.52 -15.59 6.17
CA LEU A 79 5.18 -15.45 5.59
C LEU A 79 4.42 -16.78 5.73
N SER A 80 3.23 -16.77 6.33
CA SER A 80 2.49 -17.99 6.66
C SER A 80 0.98 -17.82 6.56
N VAL A 81 0.27 -18.91 6.32
CA VAL A 81 -1.17 -19.04 6.58
C VAL A 81 -1.46 -20.07 7.69
N PRO A 82 -2.63 -20.04 8.35
CA PRO A 82 -2.83 -20.88 9.52
C PRO A 82 -2.96 -22.33 9.07
N ALA A 83 -2.24 -23.25 9.71
CA ALA A 83 -2.22 -24.67 9.31
C ALA A 83 -3.63 -25.29 9.23
N LYS A 84 -4.58 -24.81 10.04
CA LYS A 84 -5.99 -25.27 10.07
C LYS A 84 -6.94 -24.48 9.16
N LYS A 85 -6.47 -23.43 8.48
CA LYS A 85 -7.26 -22.57 7.60
C LYS A 85 -6.51 -22.37 6.27
N LEU A 86 -6.51 -23.42 5.45
CA LEU A 86 -5.88 -23.42 4.12
C LEU A 86 -6.84 -23.01 3.00
N ASN A 87 -8.06 -22.60 3.36
CA ASN A 87 -9.08 -22.15 2.44
C ASN A 87 -8.84 -20.71 1.95
N GLN A 88 -9.60 -20.30 0.93
CA GLN A 88 -9.63 -18.91 0.46
C GLN A 88 -9.95 -17.94 1.60
N ARG A 89 -9.42 -16.72 1.46
CA ARG A 89 -9.51 -15.61 2.42
C ARG A 89 -8.95 -15.92 3.80
N ALA A 90 -8.27 -17.07 3.97
CA ALA A 90 -7.46 -17.30 5.14
C ALA A 90 -6.38 -16.22 5.19
N GLY A 91 -6.24 -15.65 6.36
CA GLY A 91 -5.36 -14.53 6.51
C GLY A 91 -3.88 -14.94 6.45
N VAL A 92 -3.05 -14.08 5.85
CA VAL A 92 -1.58 -14.20 5.88
C VAL A 92 -0.97 -13.46 7.08
N TYR A 93 -0.05 -14.11 7.78
CA TYR A 93 0.58 -13.64 9.02
C TYR A 93 2.06 -14.08 9.07
N GLN A 94 2.81 -13.65 10.09
CA GLN A 94 4.20 -14.12 10.31
C GLN A 94 4.31 -15.26 11.33
N ALA A 95 5.13 -16.27 11.05
CA ALA A 95 5.34 -17.42 11.92
C ALA A 95 6.80 -17.89 11.93
N ASP A 96 7.16 -18.78 12.86
CA ASP A 96 8.47 -19.44 12.79
C ASP A 96 8.69 -20.10 11.43
N CYS A 97 9.89 -19.97 10.90
CA CYS A 97 10.27 -20.56 9.64
C CYS A 97 10.41 -22.09 9.75
N ASN A 98 9.73 -22.84 8.89
CA ASN A 98 9.98 -24.27 8.68
C ASN A 98 9.42 -24.73 7.32
N ASN A 99 9.66 -26.00 6.99
CA ASN A 99 9.34 -26.56 5.67
C ASN A 99 7.89 -27.06 5.54
N LYS A 100 6.96 -26.60 6.39
CA LYS A 100 5.55 -26.97 6.26
C LYS A 100 4.93 -26.18 5.09
N LYS A 101 4.17 -26.86 4.23
CA LYS A 101 3.57 -26.28 3.01
C LYS A 101 2.83 -24.94 3.21
N HIS A 102 2.20 -24.72 4.37
CA HIS A 102 1.47 -23.47 4.68
C HIS A 102 2.36 -22.27 5.05
N ARG A 103 3.69 -22.46 5.09
CA ARG A 103 4.73 -21.45 5.33
C ARG A 103 5.67 -21.28 4.15
N LEU A 104 5.43 -22.03 3.07
CA LEU A 104 6.22 -21.96 1.84
C LEU A 104 5.42 -21.22 0.78
N TRP A 105 6.11 -20.35 0.05
CA TRP A 105 5.57 -19.48 -0.96
C TRP A 105 6.55 -19.39 -2.14
N GLN A 106 6.02 -19.48 -3.34
CA GLN A 106 6.79 -19.43 -4.57
C GLN A 106 6.41 -18.15 -5.32
N PRO A 107 7.35 -17.22 -5.55
CA PRO A 107 7.14 -16.15 -6.52
C PRO A 107 7.10 -16.73 -7.93
N GLU A 108 6.07 -16.37 -8.67
CA GLU A 108 5.86 -16.66 -10.10
C GLU A 108 5.96 -15.34 -10.86
N TYR A 109 6.99 -15.19 -11.69
CA TYR A 109 7.20 -13.96 -12.47
C TYR A 109 6.21 -13.89 -13.62
N VAL A 110 5.48 -12.78 -13.69
CA VAL A 110 4.49 -12.47 -14.74
C VAL A 110 4.92 -11.26 -15.58
N GLY A 111 6.10 -10.70 -15.30
CA GLY A 111 6.71 -9.57 -16.00
C GLY A 111 8.09 -9.26 -15.41
N ASP A 112 8.71 -8.17 -15.87
CA ASP A 112 10.01 -7.75 -15.35
C ASP A 112 9.87 -7.26 -13.89
N ALA A 113 10.47 -8.01 -12.97
CA ALA A 113 10.33 -7.82 -11.52
C ALA A 113 8.87 -7.78 -11.00
N VAL A 114 7.89 -8.27 -11.75
CA VAL A 114 6.49 -8.39 -11.33
C VAL A 114 6.15 -9.85 -11.04
N VAL A 115 5.57 -10.13 -9.87
CA VAL A 115 5.28 -11.50 -9.43
C VAL A 115 3.84 -11.69 -8.93
N LYS A 116 3.35 -12.93 -9.06
CA LYS A 116 2.30 -13.49 -8.19
C LYS A 116 2.97 -14.39 -7.15
N VAL A 117 2.61 -14.28 -5.88
CA VAL A 117 3.24 -15.09 -4.81
C VAL A 117 2.30 -16.23 -4.42
N ARG A 118 2.65 -17.46 -4.77
CA ARG A 118 1.78 -18.64 -4.61
C ARG A 118 2.14 -19.44 -3.36
N SER A 119 1.17 -19.69 -2.49
CA SER A 119 1.34 -20.54 -1.30
C SER A 119 1.57 -22.00 -1.70
N GLY A 120 2.18 -22.79 -0.80
CA GLY A 120 2.34 -24.23 -1.00
C GLY A 120 1.01 -25.01 -1.08
N GLY A 121 -0.13 -24.36 -0.80
CA GLY A 121 -1.48 -24.88 -1.03
C GLY A 121 -2.07 -24.51 -2.40
N GLY A 122 -1.35 -23.75 -3.22
CA GLY A 122 -1.74 -23.35 -4.56
C GLY A 122 -2.65 -22.11 -4.65
N LEU A 123 -2.78 -21.35 -3.56
CA LEU A 123 -3.50 -20.08 -3.53
C LEU A 123 -2.51 -18.92 -3.65
N CYS A 124 -2.94 -17.76 -4.15
CA CYS A 124 -2.10 -16.59 -4.31
C CYS A 124 -2.20 -15.65 -3.11
N LEU A 125 -1.09 -15.00 -2.74
CA LEU A 125 -1.07 -13.85 -1.84
C LEU A 125 -1.91 -12.74 -2.45
N ASP A 126 -2.90 -12.30 -1.68
CA ASP A 126 -3.93 -11.36 -2.10
C ASP A 126 -4.13 -10.31 -1.00
N ILE A 127 -4.74 -9.20 -1.36
CA ILE A 127 -5.13 -8.13 -0.45
C ILE A 127 -6.64 -8.19 -0.27
N GLN A 128 -7.06 -8.25 1.00
CA GLN A 128 -8.47 -8.28 1.35
C GLN A 128 -9.20 -7.07 0.72
N ASN A 129 -10.39 -7.31 0.19
CA ASN A 129 -11.21 -6.31 -0.51
C ASN A 129 -10.45 -5.61 -1.66
N LYS A 130 -9.52 -6.32 -2.31
CA LYS A 130 -8.70 -5.81 -3.41
C LYS A 130 -7.85 -4.58 -3.05
N GLY A 131 -7.58 -4.34 -1.76
CA GLY A 131 -6.83 -3.15 -1.33
C GLY A 131 -7.62 -1.85 -1.33
N LYS A 132 -8.95 -1.92 -1.49
CA LYS A 132 -9.85 -0.76 -1.51
C LYS A 132 -9.93 -0.01 -0.18
N LYS A 133 -9.49 -0.60 0.93
CA LYS A 133 -9.47 0.07 2.24
C LYS A 133 -8.05 0.44 2.63
N ALA A 134 -7.88 1.59 3.26
CA ALA A 134 -6.68 1.91 4.02
C ALA A 134 -6.24 0.72 4.89
N ARG A 135 -4.94 0.40 4.93
CA ARG A 135 -4.38 -0.70 5.74
C ARG A 135 -5.03 -2.07 5.53
N SER A 136 -5.48 -2.36 4.31
CA SER A 136 -6.07 -3.66 3.96
C SER A 136 -5.17 -4.83 4.37
N LYS A 137 -5.79 -5.92 4.86
CA LYS A 137 -5.08 -7.11 5.36
C LYS A 137 -4.64 -8.02 4.23
N ALA A 138 -3.48 -8.65 4.36
CA ALA A 138 -3.04 -9.70 3.44
C ALA A 138 -3.77 -11.02 3.71
N VAL A 139 -4.22 -11.69 2.65
CA VAL A 139 -4.93 -12.98 2.68
C VAL A 139 -4.38 -13.90 1.58
N GLN A 140 -4.78 -15.16 1.57
CA GLN A 140 -4.62 -16.00 0.39
C GLN A 140 -5.96 -16.17 -0.33
N ALA A 141 -5.96 -16.26 -1.66
CA ALA A 141 -7.16 -16.46 -2.45
C ALA A 141 -6.88 -17.28 -3.71
N THR A 142 -7.91 -17.72 -4.42
CA THR A 142 -7.69 -18.37 -5.72
C THR A 142 -7.01 -17.38 -6.66
N CYS A 143 -5.95 -17.87 -7.30
CA CYS A 143 -5.18 -17.08 -8.25
C CYS A 143 -6.07 -16.61 -9.40
N ALA A 144 -6.05 -15.31 -9.66
CA ALA A 144 -6.83 -14.64 -10.69
C ALA A 144 -5.99 -13.52 -11.33
N GLU A 145 -6.47 -12.95 -12.43
CA GLU A 145 -5.93 -11.72 -13.00
C GLU A 145 -6.48 -10.51 -12.24
N SER A 146 -6.00 -10.34 -11.00
CA SER A 146 -6.37 -9.23 -10.12
C SER A 146 -5.12 -8.47 -9.70
N ALA A 147 -5.15 -7.13 -9.79
CA ALA A 147 -4.07 -6.26 -9.33
C ALA A 147 -3.74 -6.51 -7.84
N SER A 148 -4.71 -6.96 -7.04
CA SER A 148 -4.51 -7.27 -5.61
C SER A 148 -3.67 -8.52 -5.34
N GLN A 149 -3.38 -9.31 -6.38
CA GLN A 149 -2.53 -10.51 -6.33
C GLN A 149 -1.21 -10.33 -7.08
N VAL A 150 -0.98 -9.15 -7.64
CA VAL A 150 0.19 -8.80 -8.44
C VAL A 150 1.06 -7.84 -7.64
N TRP A 151 2.35 -8.16 -7.57
CA TRP A 151 3.30 -7.46 -6.72
C TRP A 151 4.53 -7.08 -7.54
N GLN A 152 4.85 -5.79 -7.57
CA GLN A 152 6.16 -5.33 -8.04
C GLN A 152 7.18 -5.65 -6.93
N VAL A 153 8.23 -6.38 -7.30
CA VAL A 153 9.38 -6.62 -6.46
C VAL A 153 10.37 -5.50 -6.70
N ALA A 154 10.74 -4.79 -5.64
CA ALA A 154 11.71 -3.71 -5.72
C ALA A 154 12.74 -3.84 -4.60
N ASN A 155 14.00 -3.53 -4.90
CA ASN A 155 14.99 -3.38 -3.84
C ASN A 155 14.60 -2.19 -2.96
N ALA A 156 14.81 -2.31 -1.64
CA ALA A 156 14.61 -1.17 -0.76
C ALA A 156 15.46 0.01 -1.27
N PRO A 157 14.92 1.23 -1.39
CA PRO A 157 15.77 2.39 -1.53
C PRO A 157 16.72 2.43 -0.33
N ALA A 158 18.01 2.71 -0.57
CA ALA A 158 19.00 2.78 0.49
C ALA A 158 18.48 3.68 1.62
N SER A 159 18.33 3.09 2.81
CA SER A 159 17.65 3.71 3.95
C SER A 159 18.27 5.07 4.25
N LYS A 160 17.57 6.16 3.91
CA LYS A 160 17.92 7.48 4.43
C LYS A 160 17.42 7.51 5.86
N THR A 161 18.33 7.21 6.79
CA THR A 161 18.10 7.48 8.20
C THR A 161 17.93 8.99 8.34
N ALA A 162 16.73 9.45 8.63
CA ALA A 162 16.49 10.82 9.06
C ALA A 162 15.71 10.76 10.36
N ALA A 163 16.44 10.72 11.47
CA ALA A 163 15.95 11.27 12.71
C ALA A 163 16.68 12.61 12.93
N SER A 164 15.93 13.70 13.07
CA SER A 164 15.99 14.65 14.20
C SER A 164 15.75 16.12 13.79
N ALA A 165 14.66 16.67 14.31
CA ALA A 165 14.48 17.97 14.97
C ALA A 165 12.99 18.35 14.85
N PRO A 166 12.32 18.85 15.91
CA PRO A 166 10.90 19.17 15.83
C PRO A 166 10.71 20.38 14.88
N PRO A 167 9.97 20.25 13.77
CA PRO A 167 9.51 21.42 13.05
C PRO A 167 8.34 22.05 13.84
N ALA A 168 7.89 23.23 13.41
CA ALA A 168 6.62 23.81 13.86
C ALA A 168 5.53 22.73 13.98
N ALA A 169 4.67 22.82 14.99
CA ALA A 169 3.73 21.77 15.40
C ALA A 169 3.24 20.93 14.22
N PHE A 170 3.78 19.72 14.09
CA PHE A 170 3.40 18.77 13.05
C PHE A 170 1.94 18.38 13.30
N ASP A 171 1.01 18.98 12.56
CA ASP A 171 -0.40 18.59 12.56
C ASP A 171 -0.67 17.76 11.31
N PRO A 172 -0.86 16.42 11.43
CA PRO A 172 -1.15 15.57 10.28
C PRO A 172 -2.45 15.97 9.56
N GLU A 173 -3.34 16.74 10.19
CA GLU A 173 -4.59 17.21 9.61
C GLU A 173 -4.43 18.41 8.68
N ASP A 174 -3.33 19.17 8.76
CA ASP A 174 -3.10 20.39 7.97
C ASP A 174 -3.33 20.21 6.45
N PRO A 175 -2.72 19.21 5.78
CA PRO A 175 -2.95 19.02 4.35
C PRO A 175 -4.40 18.60 4.05
N VAL A 176 -5.08 17.90 4.98
CA VAL A 176 -6.48 17.49 4.81
C VAL A 176 -7.43 18.68 4.96
N LYS A 177 -7.20 19.56 5.93
CA LYS A 177 -7.96 20.80 6.14
C LYS A 177 -7.90 21.69 4.90
N GLU A 178 -6.75 21.74 4.22
CA GLU A 178 -6.64 22.46 2.96
C GLU A 178 -7.48 21.84 1.84
N ILE A 179 -7.49 20.51 1.68
CA ILE A 179 -8.36 19.83 0.71
C ILE A 179 -9.84 20.07 1.01
N ILE A 180 -10.25 20.01 2.28
CA ILE A 180 -11.62 20.31 2.71
C ILE A 180 -12.00 21.74 2.31
N SER A 181 -11.14 22.72 2.61
CA SER A 181 -11.42 24.13 2.28
C SER A 181 -11.58 24.36 0.78
N ILE A 182 -10.80 23.66 -0.05
CA ILE A 182 -10.93 23.69 -1.52
C ILE A 182 -12.26 23.09 -1.94
N ALA A 183 -12.62 21.93 -1.40
CA ALA A 183 -13.88 21.25 -1.72
C ALA A 183 -15.09 22.10 -1.32
N GLU A 184 -15.10 22.65 -0.10
CA GLU A 184 -16.14 23.58 0.36
C GLU A 184 -16.28 24.78 -0.57
N SER A 185 -15.16 25.37 -1.01
CA SER A 185 -15.18 26.50 -1.94
C SER A 185 -15.73 26.10 -3.32
N ASN A 186 -15.24 25.00 -3.87
CA ASN A 186 -15.65 24.48 -5.19
C ASN A 186 -17.13 24.10 -5.24
N PHE A 187 -17.68 23.57 -4.14
CA PHE A 187 -19.07 23.14 -4.04
C PHE A 187 -20.01 24.16 -3.38
N SER A 188 -19.51 25.35 -3.03
CA SER A 188 -20.32 26.38 -2.38
C SER A 188 -21.42 26.92 -3.32
N VAL A 189 -22.54 27.29 -2.71
CA VAL A 189 -23.65 27.98 -3.38
C VAL A 189 -23.91 29.30 -2.63
N PRO A 190 -23.76 30.47 -3.27
CA PRO A 190 -23.40 30.67 -4.68
C PRO A 190 -21.94 30.29 -4.97
N PHE A 191 -21.69 29.76 -6.17
CA PHE A 191 -20.35 29.39 -6.64
C PHE A 191 -19.44 30.63 -6.78
N PRO A 192 -18.18 30.61 -6.31
CA PRO A 192 -17.30 31.77 -6.27
C PRO A 192 -16.77 32.24 -7.64
N GLY A 193 -17.13 31.53 -8.72
CA GLY A 193 -16.75 31.87 -10.09
C GLY A 193 -15.42 31.29 -10.57
N VAL A 194 -14.63 30.69 -9.67
CA VAL A 194 -13.36 30.03 -9.99
C VAL A 194 -13.27 28.70 -9.24
N MET A 195 -13.06 27.61 -9.99
CA MET A 195 -12.73 26.31 -9.41
C MET A 195 -11.27 26.32 -8.97
N LEU A 196 -11.03 26.01 -7.71
CA LEU A 196 -9.71 25.81 -7.15
C LEU A 196 -9.23 24.40 -7.53
N ASP A 197 -8.11 24.34 -8.23
CA ASP A 197 -7.48 23.07 -8.64
C ASP A 197 -6.77 22.44 -7.44
N TYR A 198 -7.15 21.23 -7.02
CA TYR A 198 -6.50 20.51 -5.91
C TYR A 198 -5.00 20.28 -6.14
N PHE A 199 -4.56 20.12 -7.38
CA PHE A 199 -3.17 19.84 -7.75
C PHE A 199 -2.41 21.06 -8.28
N ALA A 200 -2.87 22.27 -7.97
CA ALA A 200 -2.15 23.50 -8.31
C ALA A 200 -0.65 23.41 -7.93
N GLU A 201 0.24 23.92 -8.78
CA GLU A 201 1.70 23.69 -8.69
C GLU A 201 2.28 23.95 -7.29
N GLY A 202 1.94 25.09 -6.67
CA GLY A 202 2.42 25.43 -5.32
C GLY A 202 1.85 24.58 -4.19
N ARG A 203 0.77 23.81 -4.45
CA ARG A 203 0.21 22.83 -3.53
C ARG A 203 0.79 21.45 -3.75
N LEU A 204 1.02 21.09 -5.03
CA LEU A 204 1.55 19.80 -5.44
C LEU A 204 2.80 19.41 -4.63
N GLU A 205 3.77 20.31 -4.54
CA GLU A 205 5.05 20.05 -3.87
C GLU A 205 5.02 20.23 -2.35
N ARG A 206 3.92 20.78 -1.82
CA ARG A 206 3.81 21.14 -0.40
C ARG A 206 3.02 20.11 0.42
N ILE A 207 1.91 19.59 -0.11
CA ILE A 207 1.00 18.76 0.67
C ILE A 207 0.82 17.33 0.15
N TYR A 208 1.47 16.95 -0.94
CA TYR A 208 1.39 15.59 -1.49
C TYR A 208 2.76 14.91 -1.47
N SER A 209 2.78 13.60 -1.22
CA SER A 209 4.02 12.83 -1.23
C SER A 209 4.65 12.78 -2.62
N LYS A 210 5.98 12.71 -2.70
CA LYS A 210 6.68 12.51 -3.98
C LYS A 210 6.20 11.29 -4.76
N ASP A 211 5.79 10.24 -4.05
CA ASP A 211 5.23 9.04 -4.66
C ASP A 211 3.91 9.35 -5.37
N LEU A 212 2.94 9.96 -4.67
CA LEU A 212 1.66 10.36 -5.25
C LEU A 212 1.83 11.37 -6.39
N ILE A 213 2.74 12.34 -6.24
CA ILE A 213 3.14 13.26 -7.32
C ILE A 213 3.64 12.49 -8.54
N GLY A 214 4.40 11.41 -8.35
CA GLY A 214 4.85 10.52 -9.41
C GLY A 214 3.69 9.90 -10.19
N PHE A 215 2.66 9.40 -9.50
CA PHE A 215 1.43 8.89 -10.14
C PHE A 215 0.72 10.01 -10.93
N TYR A 216 0.50 11.16 -10.30
CA TYR A 216 -0.17 12.30 -10.94
C TYR A 216 0.58 12.79 -12.19
N LYS A 217 1.90 12.97 -12.09
CA LYS A 217 2.75 13.42 -13.23
C LYS A 217 2.78 12.42 -14.39
N ARG A 218 2.54 11.12 -14.14
CA ARG A 218 2.36 10.14 -15.23
C ARG A 218 0.97 10.26 -15.85
N ALA A 219 -0.08 10.38 -15.03
CA ALA A 219 -1.46 10.50 -15.49
C ALA A 219 -1.70 11.73 -16.36
N ILE A 220 -1.20 12.91 -15.98
CA ILE A 220 -1.43 14.14 -16.76
C ILE A 220 -0.75 14.16 -18.14
N LYS A 221 0.17 13.23 -18.41
CA LYS A 221 0.86 13.12 -19.71
C LYS A 221 0.09 12.31 -20.75
N THR A 222 -1.01 11.67 -20.37
CA THR A 222 -1.83 10.89 -21.31
C THR A 222 -2.59 11.82 -22.25
N GLU A 223 -2.96 11.32 -23.43
CA GLU A 223 -3.76 12.09 -24.38
C GLU A 223 -5.11 12.51 -23.78
N ALA A 224 -5.74 11.64 -22.99
CA ALA A 224 -6.99 11.93 -22.29
C ALA A 224 -6.86 13.14 -21.34
N ALA A 225 -5.78 13.22 -20.55
CA ALA A 225 -5.56 14.35 -19.66
C ALA A 225 -5.31 15.64 -20.45
N GLN A 226 -4.53 15.55 -21.53
CA GLN A 226 -4.21 16.71 -22.36
C GLN A 226 -5.47 17.29 -23.03
N GLN A 227 -6.43 16.44 -23.44
CA GLN A 227 -7.74 16.89 -23.94
C GLN A 227 -8.56 17.63 -22.87
N MET A 228 -8.35 17.30 -21.59
CA MET A 228 -9.01 17.94 -20.45
C MET A 228 -8.19 19.11 -19.86
N GLY A 229 -7.29 19.70 -20.63
CA GLY A 229 -6.47 20.84 -20.18
C GLY A 229 -5.30 20.45 -19.27
N GLY A 230 -4.82 19.21 -19.37
CA GLY A 230 -3.67 18.70 -18.63
C GLY A 230 -3.99 18.29 -17.19
N ARG A 231 -5.24 17.90 -16.91
CA ARG A 231 -5.72 17.52 -15.56
C ARG A 231 -6.13 16.05 -15.50
N ALA A 232 -5.89 15.42 -14.36
CA ALA A 232 -6.34 14.07 -14.02
C ALA A 232 -6.45 13.91 -12.49
N PRO A 233 -7.37 13.08 -11.96
CA PRO A 233 -8.44 12.41 -12.70
C PRO A 233 -9.54 13.40 -13.12
N ASP A 234 -10.56 12.91 -13.83
CA ASP A 234 -11.72 13.65 -14.33
C ASP A 234 -12.89 13.74 -13.30
N PHE A 235 -12.64 13.33 -12.06
CA PHE A 235 -13.57 13.42 -10.93
C PHE A 235 -12.95 14.21 -9.78
N ASP A 236 -13.80 14.68 -8.86
CA ASP A 236 -13.38 15.38 -7.65
C ASP A 236 -12.72 14.40 -6.66
N ILE A 237 -11.45 14.62 -6.32
CA ILE A 237 -10.68 13.68 -5.48
C ILE A 237 -11.16 13.59 -4.03
N PHE A 238 -11.93 14.57 -3.57
CA PHE A 238 -12.45 14.60 -2.21
C PHE A 238 -13.75 13.81 -2.10
N THR A 239 -14.68 14.06 -3.03
CA THR A 239 -16.01 13.43 -3.04
C THR A 239 -16.06 12.14 -3.84
N GLY A 240 -15.16 11.97 -4.80
CA GLY A 240 -15.20 10.90 -5.80
C GLY A 240 -16.23 11.11 -6.90
N THR A 241 -16.83 12.31 -7.02
CA THR A 241 -17.98 12.57 -7.90
C THR A 241 -17.66 13.62 -8.98
N GLN A 242 -18.54 13.75 -9.98
CA GLN A 242 -18.44 14.80 -11.03
C GLN A 242 -19.44 15.94 -10.82
N ASP A 243 -20.55 15.67 -10.15
CA ASP A 243 -21.58 16.69 -9.91
C ASP A 243 -21.14 17.68 -8.82
N ALA A 244 -21.81 18.83 -8.74
CA ALA A 244 -21.56 19.80 -7.69
C ALA A 244 -22.78 19.92 -6.77
N CYS A 245 -22.57 19.70 -5.48
CA CYS A 245 -23.58 19.94 -4.46
C CYS A 245 -22.90 20.37 -3.15
N PRO A 246 -23.46 21.35 -2.40
CA PRO A 246 -22.88 21.80 -1.14
C PRO A 246 -22.61 20.65 -0.17
N LEU A 247 -21.44 20.74 0.46
CA LEU A 247 -21.03 19.84 1.52
C LEU A 247 -21.63 20.30 2.84
N GLU A 248 -22.23 19.37 3.58
CA GLU A 248 -22.79 19.61 4.90
C GLU A 248 -22.20 18.64 5.93
N ASN A 249 -22.28 19.00 7.21
CA ASN A 249 -21.92 18.12 8.33
C ASN A 249 -20.52 17.47 8.20
N ILE A 250 -19.55 18.24 7.72
CA ILE A 250 -18.16 17.79 7.60
C ILE A 250 -17.58 17.57 9.00
N SER A 251 -17.04 16.37 9.22
CA SER A 251 -16.38 16.00 10.46
C SER A 251 -15.08 15.26 10.14
N LEU A 252 -14.02 15.64 10.84
CA LEU A 252 -12.69 15.06 10.70
C LEU A 252 -12.38 14.23 11.94
N SER A 253 -11.87 13.03 11.73
CA SER A 253 -11.41 12.12 12.77
C SER A 253 -10.02 11.59 12.42
N THR A 254 -9.05 11.85 13.30
CA THR A 254 -7.68 11.35 13.17
C THR A 254 -7.47 10.12 14.05
N GLU A 255 -7.15 8.99 13.43
CA GLU A 255 -6.71 7.81 14.18
C GLU A 255 -5.29 8.01 14.72
N LYS A 256 -4.95 7.27 15.79
CA LYS A 256 -3.57 7.25 16.30
C LYS A 256 -2.63 6.82 15.17
N PRO A 257 -1.44 7.44 15.05
CA PRO A 257 -0.48 7.05 14.02
C PRO A 257 -0.22 5.55 14.01
N PHE A 258 -0.28 4.97 12.82
CA PHE A 258 0.06 3.60 12.52
C PHE A 258 1.43 3.59 11.85
N GLU A 259 2.45 3.12 12.57
CA GLU A 259 3.85 3.30 12.16
C GLU A 259 4.17 4.79 12.00
N SER A 260 4.69 5.20 10.85
CA SER A 260 5.02 6.59 10.50
C SER A 260 3.94 7.25 9.64
N SER A 261 2.69 6.79 9.75
CA SER A 261 1.55 7.27 8.96
C SER A 261 0.32 7.52 9.82
N TRP A 262 -0.56 8.41 9.38
CA TRP A 262 -1.84 8.72 10.02
C TRP A 262 -2.99 8.37 9.08
N ASP A 263 -4.08 7.90 9.66
CA ASP A 263 -5.36 7.76 8.98
C ASP A 263 -6.28 8.88 9.43
N ILE A 264 -6.65 9.71 8.48
CA ILE A 264 -7.57 10.81 8.71
C ILE A 264 -8.82 10.54 7.90
N SER A 265 -9.90 10.26 8.61
CA SER A 265 -11.23 10.07 8.03
C SER A 265 -11.98 11.39 8.04
N VAL A 266 -12.48 11.79 6.88
CA VAL A 266 -13.42 12.90 6.75
C VAL A 266 -14.78 12.32 6.38
N THR A 267 -15.78 12.56 7.21
CA THR A 267 -17.17 12.25 6.89
C THR A 267 -17.90 13.52 6.53
N TYR A 268 -18.78 13.47 5.55
CA TYR A 268 -19.53 14.63 5.07
C TYR A 268 -20.83 14.16 4.44
N GLN A 269 -21.76 15.08 4.30
CA GLN A 269 -22.95 14.88 3.49
C GLN A 269 -22.80 15.66 2.20
N TYR A 270 -22.91 14.95 1.10
CA TYR A 270 -22.92 15.46 -0.25
C TYR A 270 -24.20 14.90 -0.88
N GLN A 271 -24.95 15.70 -1.64
CA GLN A 271 -26.37 15.49 -2.06
C GLN A 271 -27.45 16.22 -1.25
N ALA A 272 -27.11 17.21 -0.42
CA ALA A 272 -28.10 18.07 0.24
C ALA A 272 -29.11 18.70 -0.75
N CYS A 273 -28.68 18.91 -2.00
CA CYS A 273 -29.46 19.40 -3.14
C CYS A 273 -30.66 18.53 -3.51
N TRP A 274 -30.62 17.23 -3.21
CA TRP A 274 -31.63 16.25 -3.61
C TRP A 274 -32.39 15.65 -2.41
N GLY A 275 -32.11 16.11 -1.19
CA GLY A 275 -32.80 15.75 0.05
C GLY A 275 -32.24 14.50 0.75
N ASN A 276 -32.10 14.57 2.09
CA ASN A 276 -31.59 13.52 2.98
C ASN A 276 -30.31 12.79 2.49
N PRO A 277 -29.18 13.51 2.36
CA PRO A 277 -27.92 12.91 1.92
C PRO A 277 -27.43 11.83 2.89
N ALA A 278 -27.03 10.69 2.34
CA ALA A 278 -26.30 9.67 3.10
C ALA A 278 -24.95 10.24 3.58
N LEU A 279 -24.43 9.69 4.68
CA LEU A 279 -23.11 10.06 5.18
C LEU A 279 -22.04 9.44 4.28
N SER A 280 -21.33 10.29 3.55
CA SER A 280 -20.16 9.93 2.76
C SER A 280 -18.89 9.96 3.61
N LYS A 281 -17.84 9.31 3.12
CA LYS A 281 -16.54 9.21 3.79
C LYS A 281 -15.42 9.29 2.76
N THR A 282 -14.33 9.96 3.14
CA THR A 282 -13.05 9.95 2.44
C THR A 282 -11.94 9.73 3.45
N ASP A 283 -11.04 8.79 3.18
CA ASP A 283 -9.90 8.49 4.03
C ASP A 283 -8.61 9.00 3.39
N PHE A 284 -7.82 9.73 4.17
CA PHE A 284 -6.52 10.23 3.79
C PHE A 284 -5.44 9.44 4.52
N ILE A 285 -4.43 9.01 3.77
CA ILE A 285 -3.19 8.48 4.33
C ILE A 285 -2.18 9.61 4.38
N ILE A 286 -1.81 10.04 5.58
CA ILE A 286 -0.78 11.06 5.77
C ILE A 286 0.53 10.41 6.17
N ILE A 287 1.63 10.85 5.59
CA ILE A 287 2.98 10.47 5.97
C ILE A 287 3.80 11.72 6.30
N GLU A 288 4.90 11.53 7.00
CA GLU A 288 5.92 12.57 7.12
C GLU A 288 6.92 12.45 5.95
N GLU A 289 7.06 13.52 5.17
CA GLU A 289 8.11 13.62 4.14
C GLU A 289 8.83 14.96 4.29
N GLY A 290 10.14 14.92 4.50
CA GLY A 290 10.94 16.14 4.69
C GLY A 290 10.57 16.96 5.94
N GLY A 291 10.02 16.32 6.97
CA GLY A 291 9.56 16.98 8.20
C GLY A 291 8.20 17.68 8.07
N GLN A 292 7.47 17.46 6.98
CA GLN A 292 6.14 18.01 6.73
C GLN A 292 5.10 16.89 6.61
N PRO A 293 3.86 17.09 7.09
CA PRO A 293 2.76 16.17 6.83
C PRO A 293 2.32 16.31 5.36
N VAL A 294 2.33 15.20 4.63
CA VAL A 294 1.90 15.14 3.23
C VAL A 294 0.90 14.00 3.01
N ILE A 295 -0.06 14.22 2.12
CA ILE A 295 -1.01 13.22 1.64
C ILE A 295 -0.27 12.23 0.75
N ASP A 296 -0.23 10.98 1.18
CA ASP A 296 0.31 9.88 0.39
C ASP A 296 -0.76 9.21 -0.46
N ASP A 297 -2.00 9.08 0.02
CA ASP A 297 -3.10 8.54 -0.77
C ASP A 297 -4.45 9.03 -0.25
N ILE A 298 -5.46 8.97 -1.12
CA ILE A 298 -6.84 9.33 -0.82
C ILE A 298 -7.74 8.18 -1.26
N PHE A 299 -8.61 7.72 -0.36
CA PHE A 299 -9.59 6.68 -0.62
C PHE A 299 -10.99 7.28 -0.55
N THR A 300 -11.72 7.25 -1.66
CA THR A 300 -13.13 7.66 -1.74
C THR A 300 -14.05 6.44 -1.75
N TYR A 301 -15.29 6.61 -1.28
CA TYR A 301 -16.25 5.54 -1.06
C TYR A 301 -17.61 5.86 -1.67
N ASP A 302 -18.25 4.84 -2.27
CA ASP A 302 -19.64 4.85 -2.75
C ASP A 302 -20.43 3.81 -1.95
N GLU A 303 -21.57 4.21 -1.39
CA GLU A 303 -22.48 3.33 -0.64
C GLU A 303 -21.81 2.28 0.28
N ALA A 304 -20.80 2.71 1.06
CA ALA A 304 -19.99 1.91 2.01
C ALA A 304 -18.93 0.95 1.40
N GLU A 305 -18.74 0.93 0.08
CA GLU A 305 -17.60 0.29 -0.59
C GLU A 305 -16.64 1.34 -1.15
N ALA A 306 -15.33 1.12 -1.03
CA ALA A 306 -14.37 2.06 -1.62
C ALA A 306 -14.42 2.00 -3.15
N ILE A 307 -14.52 3.16 -3.78
CA ILE A 307 -14.53 3.34 -5.23
C ILE A 307 -13.12 3.10 -5.73
N SER A 308 -12.12 3.84 -5.22
CA SER A 308 -10.72 3.66 -5.57
C SER A 308 -9.76 4.39 -4.60
N SER A 309 -8.52 3.91 -4.54
CA SER A 309 -7.38 4.72 -4.11
C SER A 309 -7.04 5.70 -5.23
N LEU A 310 -6.67 6.94 -4.89
CA LEU A 310 -6.31 7.95 -5.88
C LEU A 310 -5.09 7.52 -6.70
N LYS A 311 -4.08 6.87 -6.09
CA LYS A 311 -2.95 6.30 -6.84
C LYS A 311 -3.41 5.31 -7.91
N VAL A 312 -4.40 4.49 -7.59
CA VAL A 312 -4.98 3.52 -8.54
C VAL A 312 -5.72 4.22 -9.66
N ALA A 313 -6.58 5.19 -9.33
CA ALA A 313 -7.32 5.93 -10.33
C ALA A 313 -6.38 6.65 -11.32
N LEU A 314 -5.30 7.24 -10.82
CA LEU A 314 -4.27 7.87 -11.63
C LEU A 314 -3.53 6.85 -12.52
N ASP A 315 -3.26 5.64 -12.03
CA ASP A 315 -2.62 4.60 -12.83
C ASP A 315 -3.56 4.00 -13.90
N GLN A 316 -4.85 3.81 -13.56
CA GLN A 316 -5.89 3.40 -14.51
C GLN A 316 -6.05 4.42 -15.64
N TYR A 317 -5.95 5.70 -15.31
CA TYR A 317 -5.92 6.79 -16.28
C TYR A 317 -4.78 6.65 -17.30
N VAL A 318 -3.60 6.18 -16.86
CA VAL A 318 -2.46 5.87 -17.74
C VAL A 318 -2.73 4.65 -18.62
N LEU A 319 -3.45 3.66 -18.10
CA LEU A 319 -3.81 2.43 -18.82
C LEU A 319 -5.01 2.62 -19.77
N GLY A 320 -5.65 3.79 -19.77
CA GLY A 320 -6.86 4.07 -20.57
C GLY A 320 -8.07 3.23 -20.12
N ARG A 321 -8.22 3.00 -18.82
CA ARG A 321 -9.25 2.14 -18.22
C ARG A 321 -10.12 2.89 -17.23
#